data_AF-A0A3M1AA65-F1
#
_entry.id   AF-A0A3M1AA65-F1
#
_cell.length_a   1.000
_cell.length_b   1.000
_cell.length_c   1.000
_cell.angle_alpha   90.00
_cell.angle_beta   90.00
_cell.angle_gamma   90.00
#
_symmetry.space_group_name_H-M   'P 1'
#
loop_
_entity.id
_entity.type
_entity.pdbx_description
1 polymer ?
#
loop_
_entity_poly.entity_id
_entity_poly.type
_entity_poly.pdbx_seq_one_letter_code
_entity_poly.pdbx_strand_id
1 'polypeptide(L)'
;PLIGAVAPHPQVVEFDLGQEYNGQSYIPFCAPGYYLRRFNYSMGKGIQGVVLRTERFQNHAIDGPNEINLFTFKRLFENPGLTADSIWQEWANRKYGRQAAPFAIAALKPTARVVEKALYTYGMWSTDQSQVPLPGDMNSFVKLYTLMAQTLGNPTYLAFAQKLSNPGPDLVAMAMAEKDSAVSTARQALQHLVEGKKYFATADYRQLYSQLATLKIYAEILRAYTNVLFRAYVLQHSRTVAPEEVSAIKVAMDELHRLRQANATLLEQMQMERGKELDNARRIDRFLQFVREKLPAVK
;
A
#
# COMPACT_ATOMS: atom_id res chain seq x y z
N PRO A 1 -12.73 -14.46 -12.50
CA PRO A 1 -13.82 -15.26 -13.11
C PRO A 1 -13.95 -15.07 -14.63
N LEU A 2 -13.77 -13.85 -15.18
CA LEU A 2 -13.99 -13.57 -16.62
C LEU A 2 -12.82 -13.89 -17.57
N ILE A 3 -11.59 -14.03 -17.06
CA ILE A 3 -10.41 -14.34 -17.87
C ILE A 3 -10.53 -15.77 -18.40
N GLY A 4 -10.49 -15.93 -19.72
CA GLY A 4 -10.71 -17.17 -20.47
C GLY A 4 -12.17 -17.60 -20.58
N ALA A 5 -13.13 -16.74 -20.22
CA ALA A 5 -14.55 -17.11 -20.09
C ALA A 5 -15.51 -16.23 -20.91
N VAL A 6 -15.03 -15.55 -21.97
CA VAL A 6 -15.87 -14.67 -22.83
C VAL A 6 -15.97 -15.24 -24.24
N ALA A 7 -16.78 -16.30 -24.38
CA ALA A 7 -17.13 -16.93 -25.66
C ALA A 7 -15.89 -17.14 -26.58
N PRO A 8 -15.96 -17.18 -27.94
CA PRO A 8 -14.76 -17.41 -28.76
C PRO A 8 -13.94 -16.13 -28.99
N HIS A 9 -14.09 -15.10 -28.16
CA HIS A 9 -13.43 -13.81 -28.40
C HIS A 9 -12.00 -13.79 -27.85
N PRO A 10 -11.00 -13.36 -28.66
CA PRO A 10 -9.67 -13.04 -28.17
C PRO A 10 -9.71 -12.06 -26.99
N GLN A 11 -8.93 -12.35 -25.96
CA GLN A 11 -8.82 -11.49 -24.79
C GLN A 11 -7.41 -10.99 -24.59
N VAL A 12 -7.29 -9.74 -24.17
CA VAL A 12 -6.08 -9.17 -23.58
C VAL A 12 -6.36 -8.80 -22.13
N VAL A 13 -5.33 -8.85 -21.28
CA VAL A 13 -5.46 -8.46 -19.86
C VAL A 13 -4.65 -7.21 -19.60
N GLU A 14 -5.29 -6.18 -19.07
CA GLU A 14 -4.60 -4.98 -18.60
C GLU A 14 -4.00 -5.21 -17.21
N PHE A 15 -2.76 -4.78 -17.02
CA PHE A 15 -2.07 -4.71 -15.74
C PHE A 15 -1.70 -3.27 -15.42
N ASP A 16 -2.10 -2.83 -14.23
CA ASP A 16 -1.72 -1.52 -13.70
C ASP A 16 -0.31 -1.56 -13.12
N LEU A 17 0.66 -1.04 -13.88
CA LEU A 17 2.02 -0.77 -13.43
C LEU A 17 2.19 0.67 -12.95
N GLY A 18 1.26 1.56 -13.28
CA GLY A 18 1.14 2.91 -12.74
C GLY A 18 0.78 2.91 -11.25
N GLN A 19 0.29 1.78 -10.72
CA GLN A 19 0.12 1.50 -9.30
C GLN A 19 -0.89 2.41 -8.60
N GLU A 20 -2.07 2.62 -9.20
CA GLU A 20 -3.13 3.50 -8.70
C GLU A 20 -3.45 3.30 -7.20
N TYR A 21 -3.52 2.04 -6.76
CA TYR A 21 -3.79 1.66 -5.37
C TYR A 21 -2.56 1.17 -4.60
N ASN A 22 -1.38 1.28 -5.20
CA ASN A 22 -0.11 0.75 -4.66
C ASN A 22 0.98 1.85 -4.59
N GLY A 23 0.57 3.10 -4.40
CA GLY A 23 1.50 4.22 -4.21
C GLY A 23 1.86 5.01 -5.46
N GLN A 24 1.18 4.74 -6.57
CA GLN A 24 1.20 5.49 -7.81
C GLN A 24 2.59 5.74 -8.40
N SER A 25 3.47 4.76 -8.31
CA SER A 25 4.88 4.86 -8.70
C SER A 25 5.71 5.93 -7.96
N TYR A 26 5.12 6.69 -7.03
CA TYR A 26 5.80 7.67 -6.20
C TYR A 26 6.60 7.00 -5.07
N ILE A 27 6.01 5.96 -4.47
CA ILE A 27 6.68 5.03 -3.57
C ILE A 27 6.99 3.70 -4.30
N PRO A 28 8.02 2.96 -3.88
CA PRO A 28 8.34 1.68 -4.47
C PRO A 28 7.30 0.63 -4.07
N PHE A 29 6.79 -0.06 -5.08
CA PHE A 29 6.01 -1.29 -5.01
C PHE A 29 6.61 -2.29 -6.01
N CYS A 30 7.70 -2.94 -5.61
CA CYS A 30 8.39 -3.90 -6.47
C CYS A 30 7.83 -5.31 -6.23
N ALA A 31 7.00 -5.81 -7.14
CA ALA A 31 6.25 -7.05 -6.96
C ALA A 31 6.38 -8.08 -8.09
N PRO A 32 7.59 -8.47 -8.56
CA PRO A 32 7.75 -9.46 -9.64
C PRO A 32 6.97 -10.76 -9.42
N GLY A 33 6.97 -11.28 -8.19
CA GLY A 33 6.24 -12.51 -7.87
C GLY A 33 4.72 -12.38 -7.98
N TYR A 34 4.16 -11.20 -7.71
CA TYR A 34 2.73 -10.93 -7.90
C TYR A 34 2.38 -10.95 -9.40
N TYR A 35 3.15 -10.22 -10.21
CA TYR A 35 2.91 -10.13 -11.65
C TYR A 35 3.15 -11.46 -12.37
N LEU A 36 4.19 -12.22 -11.99
CA LEU A 36 4.45 -13.56 -12.50
C LEU A 36 3.26 -14.51 -12.28
N ARG A 37 2.71 -14.57 -11.05
CA ARG A 37 1.56 -15.43 -10.75
C ARG A 37 0.35 -15.07 -11.62
N ARG A 38 0.08 -13.78 -11.80
CA ARG A 38 -1.07 -13.33 -12.59
C ARG A 38 -0.86 -13.49 -14.09
N PHE A 39 0.35 -13.26 -14.58
CA PHE A 39 0.71 -13.54 -15.96
C PHE A 39 0.50 -15.01 -16.29
N ASN A 40 1.05 -15.92 -15.47
CA ASN A 40 0.90 -17.37 -15.66
C ASN A 40 -0.56 -17.81 -15.59
N TYR A 41 -1.32 -17.28 -14.62
CA TYR A 41 -2.77 -17.53 -14.54
C TYR A 41 -3.48 -17.10 -15.84
N SER A 42 -3.22 -15.89 -16.32
CA SER A 42 -3.89 -15.38 -17.51
C SER A 42 -3.49 -16.15 -18.77
N MET A 43 -2.19 -16.40 -18.98
CA MET A 43 -1.71 -17.18 -20.13
C MET A 43 -2.28 -18.61 -20.12
N GLY A 44 -2.36 -19.24 -18.94
CA GLY A 44 -3.01 -20.55 -18.77
C GLY A 44 -4.52 -20.55 -19.05
N LYS A 45 -5.13 -19.38 -19.20
CA LYS A 45 -6.54 -19.20 -19.62
C LYS A 45 -6.68 -18.84 -21.11
N GLY A 46 -5.59 -18.87 -21.88
CA GLY A 46 -5.62 -18.66 -23.33
C GLY A 46 -5.76 -17.20 -23.78
N ILE A 47 -5.39 -16.24 -22.92
CA ILE A 47 -5.31 -14.83 -23.36
C ILE A 47 -4.27 -14.67 -24.47
N GLN A 48 -4.46 -13.68 -25.33
CA GLN A 48 -3.60 -13.42 -26.48
C GLN A 48 -2.49 -12.42 -26.19
N GLY A 49 -2.60 -11.67 -25.09
CA GLY A 49 -1.60 -10.68 -24.72
C GLY A 49 -1.98 -9.86 -23.50
N VAL A 50 -1.12 -8.93 -23.15
CA VAL A 50 -1.32 -8.03 -22.01
C VAL A 50 -1.11 -6.59 -22.42
N VAL A 51 -1.83 -5.69 -21.75
CA VAL A 51 -1.59 -4.25 -21.82
C VAL A 51 -0.98 -3.83 -20.50
N LEU A 52 0.11 -3.06 -20.53
CA LEU A 52 0.81 -2.60 -19.33
C LEU A 52 0.63 -1.09 -19.22
N ARG A 53 -0.21 -0.64 -18.27
CA ARG A 53 -0.36 0.78 -18.00
C ARG A 53 0.78 1.23 -17.09
N THR A 54 1.77 1.94 -17.62
CA THR A 54 3.00 2.32 -16.89
C THR A 54 2.95 3.68 -16.22
N GLU A 55 1.94 4.49 -16.54
CA GLU A 55 1.83 5.87 -16.08
C GLU A 55 0.64 6.05 -15.14
N ARG A 56 0.79 6.97 -14.19
CA ARG A 56 -0.29 7.48 -13.37
C ARG A 56 -0.06 8.97 -13.13
N PHE A 57 -0.81 9.79 -13.87
CA PHE A 57 -0.69 11.24 -13.89
C PHE A 57 0.73 11.72 -14.22
N GLN A 58 1.49 12.20 -13.23
CA GLN A 58 2.86 12.70 -13.40
C GLN A 58 3.93 11.67 -13.02
N ASN A 59 3.51 10.53 -12.47
CA ASN A 59 4.40 9.46 -12.05
C ASN A 59 4.38 8.32 -13.07
N HIS A 60 5.50 7.62 -13.20
CA HIS A 60 5.60 6.45 -14.06
C HIS A 60 6.50 5.39 -13.44
N ALA A 61 6.25 4.13 -13.80
CA ALA A 61 7.04 3.00 -13.32
C ALA A 61 8.47 2.98 -13.91
N ILE A 62 8.69 3.64 -15.06
CA ILE A 62 9.96 3.68 -15.80
C ILE A 62 10.99 4.53 -15.05
N ASP A 63 12.29 4.23 -15.21
CA ASP A 63 13.43 4.94 -14.61
C ASP A 63 13.54 4.87 -13.08
N GLY A 64 12.56 4.32 -12.38
CA GLY A 64 12.59 4.03 -10.95
C GLY A 64 12.68 2.55 -10.61
N PRO A 65 12.67 2.19 -9.32
CA PRO A 65 12.68 0.80 -8.86
C PRO A 65 11.42 0.03 -9.26
N ASN A 66 10.31 0.72 -9.51
CA ASN A 66 9.06 0.12 -9.99
C ASN A 66 9.18 -0.50 -11.40
N GLU A 67 10.21 -0.12 -12.16
CA GLU A 67 10.52 -0.62 -13.49
C GLU A 67 10.73 -2.14 -13.51
N ILE A 68 11.12 -2.73 -12.38
CA ILE A 68 11.22 -4.19 -12.26
C ILE A 68 9.90 -4.90 -12.59
N ASN A 69 8.76 -4.25 -12.35
CA ASN A 69 7.45 -4.83 -12.69
C ASN A 69 7.26 -4.90 -14.21
N LEU A 70 7.67 -3.86 -14.95
CA LEU A 70 7.67 -3.86 -16.41
C LEU A 70 8.70 -4.87 -16.95
N PHE A 71 9.90 -4.88 -16.36
CA PHE A 71 10.94 -5.84 -16.69
C PHE A 71 10.47 -7.29 -16.50
N THR A 72 9.66 -7.56 -15.47
CA THR A 72 9.06 -8.88 -15.22
C THR A 72 8.27 -9.36 -16.43
N PHE A 73 7.39 -8.53 -16.99
CA PHE A 73 6.61 -8.90 -18.18
C PHE A 73 7.50 -9.13 -19.40
N LYS A 74 8.45 -8.22 -19.65
CA LYS A 74 9.43 -8.39 -20.74
C LYS A 74 10.07 -9.78 -20.67
N ARG A 75 10.57 -10.16 -19.50
CA ARG A 75 11.27 -11.44 -19.30
C ARG A 75 10.34 -12.64 -19.40
N LEU A 76 9.10 -12.55 -18.93
CA LEU A 76 8.13 -13.65 -19.02
C LEU A 76 7.65 -13.89 -20.45
N PHE A 77 7.59 -12.87 -21.31
CA PHE A 77 7.32 -13.06 -22.73
C PHE A 77 8.49 -13.74 -23.46
N GLU A 78 9.72 -13.45 -23.06
CA GLU A 78 10.92 -14.09 -23.63
C GLU A 78 11.13 -15.51 -23.09
N ASN A 79 10.79 -15.75 -21.82
CA ASN A 79 10.89 -17.05 -21.17
C ASN A 79 9.85 -17.19 -20.02
N PRO A 80 8.72 -17.86 -20.27
CA PRO A 80 7.66 -18.06 -19.26
C PRO A 80 8.08 -18.94 -18.06
N GLY A 81 9.19 -19.69 -18.19
CA GLY A 81 9.71 -20.58 -17.14
C GLY A 81 10.54 -19.89 -16.06
N LEU A 82 10.72 -18.57 -16.15
CA LEU A 82 11.51 -17.82 -15.17
C LEU A 82 10.86 -17.78 -13.79
N THR A 83 11.70 -17.70 -12.76
CA THR A 83 11.26 -17.50 -11.37
C THR A 83 11.37 -16.04 -10.97
N ALA A 84 10.58 -15.60 -9.99
CA ALA A 84 10.68 -14.24 -9.46
C ALA A 84 12.10 -13.90 -8.97
N ASP A 85 12.80 -14.86 -8.37
CA ASP A 85 14.17 -14.65 -7.88
C ASP A 85 15.16 -14.49 -9.03
N SER A 86 15.04 -15.26 -10.11
CA SER A 86 15.87 -15.06 -11.30
C SER A 86 15.65 -13.68 -11.93
N ILE A 87 14.40 -13.18 -11.95
CA ILE A 87 14.07 -11.84 -12.45
C ILE A 87 14.66 -10.76 -11.56
N TRP A 88 14.57 -10.89 -10.24
CA TRP A 88 15.21 -9.98 -9.28
C TRP A 88 16.71 -9.89 -9.49
N GLN A 89 17.38 -11.04 -9.60
CA GLN A 89 18.82 -11.10 -9.81
C GLN A 89 19.20 -10.48 -11.15
N GLU A 90 18.53 -10.84 -12.24
CA GLU A 90 18.83 -10.29 -13.56
C GLU A 90 18.64 -8.77 -13.61
N TRP A 91 17.51 -8.27 -13.12
CA TRP A 91 17.20 -6.84 -13.12
C TRP A 91 18.15 -6.04 -12.24
N ALA A 92 18.35 -6.44 -10.99
CA ALA A 92 19.17 -5.68 -10.05
C ALA A 92 20.64 -5.64 -10.47
N ASN A 93 21.17 -6.75 -11.00
CA ASN A 93 22.53 -6.79 -11.55
C ASN A 93 22.70 -5.84 -12.75
N ARG A 94 21.68 -5.72 -13.60
CA ARG A 94 21.70 -4.81 -14.75
C ARG A 94 21.54 -3.35 -14.35
N LYS A 95 20.63 -3.05 -13.42
CA LYS A 95 20.30 -1.67 -13.02
C LYS A 95 21.37 -1.06 -12.11
N TYR A 96 21.84 -1.82 -11.12
CA TYR A 96 22.70 -1.29 -10.05
C TYR A 96 24.12 -1.89 -10.03
N GLY A 97 24.38 -2.94 -10.83
CA GLY A 97 25.65 -3.65 -10.83
C GLY A 97 25.74 -4.77 -9.78
N ARG A 98 26.66 -5.71 -10.00
CA ARG A 98 26.75 -6.97 -9.22
C ARG A 98 27.00 -6.77 -7.73
N GLN A 99 27.78 -5.74 -7.36
CA GLN A 99 28.10 -5.50 -5.95
C GLN A 99 26.93 -4.84 -5.19
N ALA A 100 26.14 -4.01 -5.87
CA ALA A 100 25.00 -3.33 -5.27
C ALA A 100 23.72 -4.20 -5.26
N ALA A 101 23.59 -5.11 -6.23
CA ALA A 101 22.38 -5.91 -6.43
C ALA A 101 21.86 -6.63 -5.17
N PRO A 102 22.69 -7.28 -4.32
CA PRO A 102 22.19 -7.90 -3.10
C PRO A 102 21.50 -6.92 -2.14
N PHE A 103 22.07 -5.72 -1.98
CA PHE A 103 21.49 -4.67 -1.13
C PHE A 103 20.24 -4.06 -1.75
N ALA A 104 20.23 -3.87 -3.07
CA ALA A 104 19.05 -3.38 -3.79
C ALA A 104 17.87 -4.36 -3.68
N ILE A 105 18.12 -5.66 -3.84
CA ILE A 105 17.10 -6.70 -3.68
C ILE A 105 16.61 -6.75 -2.24
N ALA A 106 17.50 -6.74 -1.25
CA ALA A 106 17.13 -6.75 0.16
C ALA A 106 16.28 -5.52 0.55
N ALA A 107 16.58 -4.35 -0.02
CA ALA A 107 15.82 -3.13 0.21
C ALA A 107 14.48 -3.10 -0.53
N LEU A 108 14.43 -3.54 -1.79
CA LEU A 108 13.24 -3.37 -2.65
C LEU A 108 12.25 -4.53 -2.59
N LYS A 109 12.71 -5.77 -2.40
CA LYS A 109 11.83 -6.95 -2.39
C LYS A 109 10.73 -6.90 -1.30
N PRO A 110 10.97 -6.35 -0.10
CA PRO A 110 9.92 -6.20 0.92
C PRO A 110 8.87 -5.13 0.60
N THR A 111 9.14 -4.20 -0.33
CA THR A 111 8.31 -3.01 -0.54
C THR A 111 6.86 -3.33 -0.92
N ALA A 112 6.63 -4.38 -1.72
CA ALA A 112 5.28 -4.82 -2.04
C ALA A 112 4.47 -5.16 -0.79
N ARG A 113 5.09 -5.86 0.18
CA ARG A 113 4.44 -6.24 1.43
C ARG A 113 4.24 -5.06 2.37
N VAL A 114 5.18 -4.09 2.37
CA VAL A 114 5.02 -2.84 3.12
C VAL A 114 3.80 -2.08 2.61
N VAL A 115 3.70 -1.87 1.29
CA VAL A 115 2.61 -1.15 0.66
C VAL A 115 1.26 -1.85 0.90
N GLU A 116 1.19 -3.18 0.72
CA GLU A 116 -0.01 -3.96 1.03
C GLU A 116 -0.46 -3.72 2.47
N LYS A 117 0.43 -3.85 3.45
CA LYS A 117 0.07 -3.69 4.87
C LYS A 117 -0.18 -2.24 5.26
N ALA A 118 0.45 -1.27 4.60
CA ALA A 118 0.28 0.14 4.91
C ALA A 118 -1.05 0.67 4.34
N LEU A 119 -1.31 0.44 3.05
CA LEU A 119 -2.48 0.96 2.33
C LEU A 119 -3.74 0.11 2.55
N TYR A 120 -3.59 -1.20 2.77
CA TYR A 120 -4.72 -2.10 2.99
C TYR A 120 -4.82 -2.46 4.47
N THR A 121 -6.03 -2.76 4.92
CA THR A 121 -6.25 -3.33 6.25
C THR A 121 -6.82 -4.73 6.08
N TYR A 122 -6.06 -5.74 6.51
CA TYR A 122 -6.38 -7.17 6.38
C TYR A 122 -6.81 -7.54 4.94
N GLY A 123 -6.01 -7.14 3.95
CA GLY A 123 -6.18 -7.54 2.55
C GLY A 123 -7.22 -6.76 1.75
N MET A 124 -7.87 -5.75 2.34
CA MET A 124 -8.80 -4.86 1.65
C MET A 124 -8.30 -3.42 1.65
N TRP A 125 -8.50 -2.70 0.55
CA TRP A 125 -8.08 -1.31 0.48
C TRP A 125 -8.81 -0.45 1.51
N SER A 126 -8.03 0.06 2.45
CA SER A 126 -8.48 1.02 3.46
C SER A 126 -8.05 2.44 3.11
N THR A 127 -7.60 2.67 1.87
CA THR A 127 -7.20 3.96 1.29
C THR A 127 -7.90 4.13 -0.04
N ASP A 128 -8.00 5.37 -0.49
CA ASP A 128 -8.65 5.73 -1.76
C ASP A 128 -7.58 6.11 -2.78
N GLN A 129 -7.32 5.23 -3.75
CA GLN A 129 -6.28 5.42 -4.79
C GLN A 129 -4.93 5.84 -4.18
N SER A 130 -4.50 5.11 -3.13
CA SER A 130 -3.29 5.35 -2.34
C SER A 130 -3.31 6.59 -1.44
N GLN A 131 -4.41 7.34 -1.36
CA GLN A 131 -4.57 8.49 -0.47
C GLN A 131 -5.24 8.11 0.85
N VAL A 132 -4.93 8.85 1.91
CA VAL A 132 -5.56 8.67 3.24
C VAL A 132 -7.08 8.87 3.15
N PRO A 133 -7.92 8.02 3.75
CA PRO A 133 -9.37 8.13 3.62
C PRO A 133 -9.98 9.49 4.04
N LEU A 134 -11.18 9.77 3.55
CA LEU A 134 -12.06 10.79 4.09
C LEU A 134 -13.00 10.18 5.15
N PRO A 135 -13.58 11.00 6.05
CA PRO A 135 -14.49 10.54 7.09
C PRO A 135 -15.58 9.54 6.69
N GLY A 136 -16.18 9.68 5.49
CA GLY A 136 -17.24 8.80 5.01
C GLY A 136 -16.77 7.44 4.50
N ASP A 137 -15.48 7.30 4.21
CA ASP A 137 -14.92 6.12 3.53
C ASP A 137 -14.91 4.88 4.44
N MET A 138 -14.89 5.06 5.77
CA MET A 138 -14.88 3.94 6.72
C MET A 138 -16.15 3.09 6.60
N ASN A 139 -17.31 3.72 6.44
CA ASN A 139 -18.56 2.98 6.28
C ASN A 139 -18.60 2.21 4.96
N SER A 140 -18.06 2.80 3.89
CA SER A 140 -17.89 2.13 2.60
C SER A 140 -16.93 0.95 2.70
N PHE A 141 -15.81 1.13 3.39
CA PHE A 141 -14.83 0.08 3.69
C PHE A 141 -15.48 -1.09 4.42
N VAL A 142 -16.19 -0.85 5.54
CA VAL A 142 -16.83 -1.91 6.33
C VAL A 142 -17.86 -2.69 5.51
N LYS A 143 -18.70 -1.99 4.75
CA LYS A 143 -19.71 -2.63 3.88
C LYS A 143 -19.05 -3.54 2.84
N LEU A 144 -18.07 -2.99 2.13
CA LEU A 144 -17.35 -3.73 1.10
C LEU A 144 -16.56 -4.92 1.68
N TYR A 145 -15.88 -4.69 2.80
CA TYR A 145 -15.11 -5.74 3.49
C TYR A 145 -16.02 -6.90 3.87
N THR A 146 -17.17 -6.61 4.48
CA THR A 146 -18.15 -7.61 4.90
C THR A 146 -18.68 -8.41 3.71
N LEU A 147 -19.07 -7.72 2.63
CA LEU A 147 -19.52 -8.36 1.39
C LEU A 147 -18.45 -9.31 0.83
N MET A 148 -17.19 -8.85 0.79
CA MET A 148 -16.08 -9.63 0.24
C MET A 148 -15.70 -10.81 1.13
N ALA A 149 -15.75 -10.64 2.46
CA ALA A 149 -15.53 -11.72 3.42
C ALA A 149 -16.55 -12.86 3.22
N GLN A 150 -17.83 -12.50 3.07
CA GLN A 150 -18.92 -13.45 2.80
C GLN A 150 -18.77 -14.11 1.42
N THR A 151 -18.50 -13.31 0.38
CA THR A 151 -18.41 -13.81 -1.00
C THR A 151 -17.21 -14.74 -1.22
N LEU A 152 -16.06 -14.42 -0.63
CA LEU A 152 -14.83 -15.21 -0.81
C LEU A 152 -14.71 -16.36 0.19
N GLY A 153 -15.46 -16.33 1.30
CA GLY A 153 -15.36 -17.33 2.36
C GLY A 153 -13.96 -17.43 2.99
N ASN A 154 -13.13 -16.39 2.84
CA ASN A 154 -11.76 -16.41 3.35
C ASN A 154 -11.78 -16.31 4.90
N PRO A 155 -11.20 -17.27 5.65
CA PRO A 155 -11.27 -17.26 7.11
C PRO A 155 -10.67 -16.01 7.76
N THR A 156 -9.58 -15.47 7.21
CA THR A 156 -8.97 -14.22 7.70
C THR A 156 -9.92 -13.04 7.53
N TYR A 157 -10.60 -12.95 6.40
CA TYR A 157 -11.57 -11.87 6.15
C TYR A 157 -12.80 -12.03 7.04
N LEU A 158 -13.29 -13.26 7.22
CA LEU A 158 -14.42 -13.51 8.12
C LEU A 158 -14.09 -13.11 9.57
N ALA A 159 -12.90 -13.45 10.05
CA ALA A 159 -12.45 -13.09 11.40
C ALA A 159 -12.39 -11.57 11.59
N PHE A 160 -11.84 -10.82 10.62
CA PHE A 160 -11.80 -9.36 10.69
C PHE A 160 -13.20 -8.73 10.56
N ALA A 161 -14.05 -9.23 9.66
CA ALA A 161 -15.43 -8.76 9.49
C ALA A 161 -16.28 -8.95 10.76
N GLN A 162 -16.05 -10.04 11.50
CA GLN A 162 -16.69 -10.26 12.80
C GLN A 162 -16.32 -9.16 13.81
N LYS A 163 -15.05 -8.75 13.84
CA LYS A 163 -14.58 -7.64 14.69
C LYS A 163 -15.13 -6.29 14.25
N LEU A 164 -15.30 -6.07 12.95
CA LEU A 164 -15.98 -4.86 12.45
C LEU A 164 -17.44 -4.79 12.90
N SER A 165 -18.13 -5.93 12.99
CA SER A 165 -19.54 -6.00 13.39
C SER A 165 -19.76 -5.79 14.90
N ASN A 166 -18.74 -6.00 15.71
CA ASN A 166 -18.74 -5.73 17.14
C ASN A 166 -17.39 -5.09 17.52
N PRO A 167 -17.20 -3.80 17.18
CA PRO A 167 -15.90 -3.16 17.29
C PRO A 167 -15.50 -2.98 18.76
N GLY A 168 -14.22 -3.17 19.04
CA GLY A 168 -13.63 -3.02 20.37
C GLY A 168 -12.11 -2.80 20.31
N PRO A 169 -11.43 -2.73 21.47
CA PRO A 169 -9.99 -2.50 21.53
C PRO A 169 -9.15 -3.56 20.77
N ASP A 170 -9.66 -4.77 20.66
CA ASP A 170 -9.04 -5.86 19.90
C ASP A 170 -9.04 -5.61 18.39
N LEU A 171 -10.08 -4.98 17.83
CA LEU A 171 -10.10 -4.53 16.43
C LEU A 171 -8.96 -3.52 16.18
N VAL A 172 -8.79 -2.56 17.09
CA VAL A 172 -7.71 -1.57 17.00
C VAL A 172 -6.36 -2.28 17.08
N ALA A 173 -6.15 -3.16 18.06
CA ALA A 173 -4.91 -3.91 18.21
C ALA A 173 -4.57 -4.74 16.96
N MET A 174 -5.56 -5.41 16.36
CA MET A 174 -5.40 -6.17 15.13
C MET A 174 -4.93 -5.28 13.97
N ALA A 175 -5.61 -4.16 13.74
CA ALA A 175 -5.25 -3.22 12.68
C ALA A 175 -3.84 -2.65 12.91
N MET A 176 -3.53 -2.26 14.15
CA MET A 176 -2.22 -1.70 14.51
C MET A 176 -1.08 -2.69 14.34
N ALA A 177 -1.25 -3.96 14.71
CA ALA A 177 -0.22 -4.99 14.54
C ALA A 177 0.21 -5.15 13.06
N GLU A 178 -0.75 -5.06 12.13
CA GLU A 178 -0.45 -5.08 10.69
C GLU A 178 0.36 -3.84 10.26
N LYS A 179 -0.05 -2.64 10.71
CA LYS A 179 0.64 -1.38 10.37
C LYS A 179 2.02 -1.27 11.00
N ASP A 180 2.18 -1.69 12.24
CA ASP A 180 3.47 -1.71 12.93
C ASP A 180 4.45 -2.66 12.23
N SER A 181 3.97 -3.80 11.73
CA SER A 181 4.77 -4.69 10.89
C SER A 181 5.20 -4.03 9.58
N ALA A 182 4.31 -3.24 8.94
CA ALA A 182 4.65 -2.48 7.73
C ALA A 182 5.77 -1.46 7.99
N VAL A 183 5.64 -0.68 9.07
CA VAL A 183 6.63 0.33 9.49
C VAL A 183 7.97 -0.32 9.81
N SER A 184 7.97 -1.41 10.58
CA SER A 184 9.20 -2.16 10.91
C SER A 184 9.90 -2.68 9.65
N THR A 185 9.14 -3.27 8.72
CA THR A 185 9.67 -3.78 7.45
C THR A 185 10.22 -2.65 6.57
N ALA A 186 9.54 -1.50 6.52
CA ALA A 186 10.01 -0.33 5.77
C ALA A 186 11.33 0.23 6.32
N ARG A 187 11.50 0.22 7.65
CA ARG A 187 12.76 0.61 8.31
C ARG A 187 13.90 -0.33 7.95
N GLN A 188 13.68 -1.65 8.02
CA GLN A 188 14.67 -2.65 7.63
C GLN A 188 15.05 -2.53 6.15
N ALA A 189 14.07 -2.33 5.26
CA ALA A 189 14.29 -2.11 3.84
C ALA A 189 15.23 -0.91 3.59
N LEU A 190 14.97 0.23 4.24
CA LEU A 190 15.84 1.40 4.13
C LEU A 190 17.24 1.14 4.72
N GLN A 191 17.33 0.40 5.83
CA GLN A 191 18.61 0.05 6.44
C GLN A 191 19.50 -0.78 5.51
N HIS A 192 18.95 -1.77 4.81
CA HIS A 192 19.70 -2.57 3.84
C HIS A 192 20.32 -1.71 2.72
N LEU A 193 19.61 -0.68 2.26
CA LEU A 193 20.17 0.27 1.31
C LEU A 193 21.36 1.05 1.91
N VAL A 194 21.20 1.54 3.15
CA VAL A 194 22.24 2.32 3.85
C VAL A 194 23.51 1.49 4.05
N GLU A 195 23.39 0.23 4.45
CA GLU A 195 24.50 -0.72 4.60
C GLU A 195 25.27 -0.92 3.29
N GLY A 196 24.55 -0.93 2.16
CA GLY A 196 25.09 -1.09 0.83
C GLY A 196 25.63 0.17 0.16
N LYS A 197 25.49 1.36 0.78
CA LYS A 197 25.70 2.68 0.15
C LYS A 197 26.94 2.76 -0.75
N LYS A 198 28.08 2.24 -0.29
CA LYS A 198 29.38 2.30 -0.99
C LYS A 198 29.42 1.55 -2.33
N TYR A 199 28.47 0.64 -2.58
CA TYR A 199 28.43 -0.17 -3.79
C TYR A 199 27.56 0.45 -4.90
N PHE A 200 26.75 1.46 -4.57
CA PHE A 200 25.86 2.12 -5.52
C PHE A 200 26.54 3.31 -6.20
N ALA A 201 26.17 3.58 -7.45
CA ALA A 201 26.39 4.89 -8.02
C ALA A 201 25.62 5.94 -7.20
N THR A 202 26.19 7.15 -7.09
CA THR A 202 25.62 8.23 -6.27
C THR A 202 24.18 8.57 -6.66
N ALA A 203 23.86 8.57 -7.96
CA ALA A 203 22.53 8.86 -8.46
C ALA A 203 21.51 7.78 -8.03
N ASP A 204 21.84 6.50 -8.25
CA ASP A 204 20.98 5.37 -7.88
C ASP A 204 20.71 5.32 -6.38
N TYR A 205 21.76 5.50 -5.56
CA TYR A 205 21.60 5.54 -4.10
C TYR A 205 20.66 6.67 -3.67
N ARG A 206 20.83 7.88 -4.23
CA ARG A 206 19.98 9.04 -3.87
C ARG A 206 18.52 8.80 -4.25
N GLN A 207 18.26 8.25 -5.43
CA GLN A 207 16.91 7.94 -5.88
C GLN A 207 16.25 6.88 -4.98
N LEU A 208 16.93 5.75 -4.76
CA LEU A 208 16.44 4.67 -3.90
C LEU A 208 16.23 5.14 -2.46
N TYR A 209 17.16 5.91 -1.91
CA TYR A 209 17.06 6.42 -0.55
C TYR A 209 15.85 7.34 -0.41
N SER A 210 15.67 8.28 -1.34
CA SER A 210 14.51 9.18 -1.35
C SER A 210 13.19 8.39 -1.37
N GLN A 211 13.06 7.43 -2.29
CA GLN A 211 11.83 6.64 -2.45
C GLN A 211 11.54 5.71 -1.26
N LEU A 212 12.55 5.05 -0.71
CA LEU A 212 12.39 4.18 0.48
C LEU A 212 12.15 4.99 1.76
N ALA A 213 12.80 6.15 1.91
CA ALA A 213 12.53 7.06 3.01
C ALA A 213 11.08 7.58 2.97
N THR A 214 10.61 7.96 1.78
CA THR A 214 9.20 8.34 1.55
C THR A 214 8.25 7.19 1.91
N LEU A 215 8.50 5.96 1.45
CA LEU A 215 7.69 4.80 1.80
C LEU A 215 7.62 4.59 3.32
N LYS A 216 8.75 4.70 4.02
CA LYS A 216 8.82 4.56 5.48
C LYS A 216 7.99 5.63 6.18
N ILE A 217 8.17 6.90 5.81
CA ILE A 217 7.43 8.03 6.38
C ILE A 217 5.94 7.86 6.12
N TYR A 218 5.56 7.48 4.90
CA TYR A 218 4.16 7.32 4.56
C TYR A 218 3.51 6.13 5.28
N ALA A 219 4.23 5.03 5.47
CA ALA A 219 3.78 3.92 6.31
C ALA A 219 3.57 4.35 7.77
N GLU A 220 4.43 5.21 8.32
CA GLU A 220 4.27 5.77 9.67
C GLU A 220 3.01 6.66 9.78
N ILE A 221 2.75 7.48 8.76
CA ILE A 221 1.54 8.33 8.68
C ILE A 221 0.28 7.47 8.57
N LEU A 222 0.28 6.46 7.70
CA LEU A 222 -0.84 5.54 7.54
C LEU A 222 -1.10 4.71 8.80
N ARG A 223 -0.05 4.34 9.54
CA ARG A 223 -0.16 3.69 10.85
C ARG A 223 -0.87 4.60 11.85
N ALA A 224 -0.44 5.86 11.98
CA ALA A 224 -1.08 6.83 12.88
C ALA A 224 -2.52 7.14 12.44
N TYR A 225 -2.77 7.27 11.14
CA TYR A 225 -4.10 7.48 10.58
C TYR A 225 -5.03 6.31 10.93
N THR A 226 -4.57 5.08 10.70
CA THR A 226 -5.31 3.84 11.01
C THR A 226 -5.67 3.77 12.49
N ASN A 227 -4.76 4.17 13.38
CA ASN A 227 -5.01 4.21 14.82
C ASN A 227 -6.22 5.12 15.15
N VAL A 228 -6.23 6.34 14.60
CA VAL A 228 -7.34 7.28 14.80
C VAL A 228 -8.63 6.75 14.14
N LEU A 229 -8.54 6.21 12.92
CA LEU A 229 -9.68 5.67 12.17
C LEU A 229 -10.41 4.57 12.94
N PHE A 230 -9.70 3.54 13.37
CA PHE A 230 -10.32 2.41 14.05
C PHE A 230 -10.77 2.76 15.46
N ARG A 231 -10.08 3.65 16.18
CA ARG A 231 -10.56 4.15 17.47
C ARG A 231 -11.83 4.98 17.32
N ALA A 232 -11.88 5.88 16.33
CA ALA A 232 -13.09 6.64 16.04
C ALA A 232 -14.26 5.71 15.69
N TYR A 233 -13.99 4.66 14.91
CA TYR A 233 -14.97 3.65 14.56
C TYR A 233 -15.51 2.91 15.80
N VAL A 234 -14.62 2.47 16.70
CA VAL A 234 -14.98 1.86 17.99
C VAL A 234 -15.87 2.80 18.79
N LEU A 235 -15.48 4.07 18.96
CA LEU A 235 -16.25 5.03 19.76
C LEU A 235 -17.66 5.31 19.20
N GLN A 236 -17.82 5.24 17.88
CA GLN A 236 -19.10 5.50 17.21
C GLN A 236 -20.06 4.30 17.21
N HIS A 237 -19.53 3.08 17.29
CA HIS A 237 -20.31 1.86 17.02
C HIS A 237 -20.28 0.84 18.16
N SER A 238 -19.48 1.06 19.21
CA SER A 238 -19.50 0.21 20.39
C SER A 238 -20.69 0.55 21.27
N ARG A 239 -21.29 -0.48 21.88
CA ARG A 239 -22.38 -0.31 22.86
C ARG A 239 -21.91 0.35 24.16
N THR A 240 -20.64 0.14 24.50
CA THR A 240 -20.00 0.67 25.70
C THR A 240 -18.62 1.16 25.33
N VAL A 241 -18.30 2.39 25.75
CA VAL A 241 -17.00 3.01 25.53
C VAL A 241 -16.29 3.16 26.87
N ALA A 242 -15.11 2.57 26.97
CA ALA A 242 -14.27 2.72 28.16
C ALA A 242 -13.62 4.13 28.17
N PRO A 243 -13.52 4.82 29.32
CA PRO A 243 -12.86 6.14 29.42
C PRO A 243 -11.42 6.14 28.87
N GLU A 244 -10.73 5.00 28.96
CA GLU A 244 -9.38 4.80 28.42
C GLU A 244 -9.35 4.95 26.90
N GLU A 245 -10.39 4.52 26.18
CA GLU A 245 -10.48 4.64 24.72
C GLU A 245 -10.66 6.11 24.28
N VAL A 246 -11.38 6.90 25.06
CA VAL A 246 -11.53 8.35 24.83
C VAL A 246 -10.20 9.08 25.04
N SER A 247 -9.39 8.63 26.00
CA SER A 247 -8.06 9.20 26.23
C SER A 247 -7.07 8.74 25.13
N ALA A 248 -7.13 7.47 24.75
CA ALA A 248 -6.26 6.89 23.74
C ALA A 248 -6.46 7.49 22.35
N ILE A 249 -7.70 7.81 21.95
CA ILE A 249 -7.91 8.49 20.66
C ILE A 249 -7.32 9.90 20.63
N LYS A 250 -7.36 10.65 21.74
CA LYS A 250 -6.75 12.00 21.80
C LYS A 250 -5.24 11.90 21.56
N VAL A 251 -4.57 10.96 22.22
CA VAL A 251 -3.14 10.68 22.01
C VAL A 251 -2.86 10.29 20.55
N ALA A 252 -3.70 9.44 19.96
CA ALA A 252 -3.55 9.04 18.56
C ALA A 252 -3.73 10.23 17.59
N MET A 253 -4.66 11.13 17.88
CA MET A 253 -4.91 12.34 17.08
C MET A 253 -3.73 13.31 17.17
N ASP A 254 -3.13 13.48 18.35
CA ASP A 254 -1.94 14.32 18.53
C ASP A 254 -0.72 13.73 17.80
N GLU A 255 -0.54 12.41 17.84
CA GLU A 255 0.48 11.70 17.07
C GLU A 255 0.32 11.94 15.56
N LEU A 256 -0.88 11.75 15.03
CA LEU A 256 -1.18 11.96 13.61
C LEU A 256 -0.99 13.42 13.21
N HIS A 257 -1.43 14.37 14.05
CA HIS A 257 -1.26 15.80 13.78
C HIS A 257 0.22 16.19 13.72
N ARG A 258 1.04 15.72 14.67
CA ARG A 258 2.48 15.95 14.69
C ARG A 258 3.17 15.38 13.44
N LEU A 259 2.81 14.16 13.03
CA LEU A 259 3.35 13.55 11.81
C LEU A 259 2.93 14.31 10.55
N ARG A 260 1.67 14.76 10.47
CA ARG A 260 1.19 15.61 9.37
C ARG A 260 1.94 16.93 9.30
N GLN A 261 2.22 17.58 10.43
CA GLN A 261 2.99 18.83 10.47
C GLN A 261 4.44 18.61 10.04
N ALA A 262 5.10 17.59 10.57
CA ALA A 262 6.50 17.28 10.27
C ALA A 262 6.74 16.88 8.80
N ASN A 263 5.69 16.44 8.09
CA ASN A 263 5.79 15.91 6.73
C ASN A 263 4.84 16.63 5.75
N ALA A 264 4.49 17.89 6.00
CA ALA A 264 3.53 18.64 5.19
C ALA A 264 3.91 18.67 3.71
N THR A 265 5.14 19.05 3.38
CA THR A 265 5.64 19.11 2.00
C THR A 265 5.55 17.76 1.29
N LEU A 266 5.90 16.67 1.97
CA LEU A 266 5.78 15.32 1.41
C LEU A 266 4.31 15.00 1.09
N LEU A 267 3.40 15.27 2.03
CA LEU A 267 1.98 14.96 1.88
C LEU A 267 1.30 15.81 0.79
N GLU A 268 1.76 17.05 0.60
CA GLU A 268 1.34 17.94 -0.49
C GLU A 268 1.88 17.45 -1.84
N GLN A 269 3.14 17.02 -1.92
CA GLN A 269 3.74 16.47 -3.14
C GLN A 269 3.17 15.11 -3.52
N MET A 270 2.73 14.31 -2.54
CA MET A 270 1.98 13.08 -2.75
C MET A 270 0.54 13.35 -3.23
N GLN A 271 0.22 14.53 -3.78
CA GLN A 271 -1.02 14.78 -4.51
C GLN A 271 -1.03 13.88 -5.75
N MET A 272 -1.55 12.70 -5.51
CA MET A 272 -1.41 11.56 -6.40
C MET A 272 -2.36 11.69 -7.59
N GLU A 273 -3.44 12.47 -7.52
CA GLU A 273 -4.36 12.65 -8.65
C GLU A 273 -4.49 14.11 -9.10
N ARG A 274 -4.32 14.36 -10.40
CA ARG A 274 -4.75 15.64 -11.00
C ARG A 274 -6.29 15.69 -10.95
N GLY A 275 -6.82 16.66 -10.21
CA GLY A 275 -8.26 16.96 -10.18
C GLY A 275 -8.98 16.62 -8.87
N LYS A 276 -8.34 15.92 -7.92
CA LYS A 276 -8.87 15.85 -6.55
C LYS A 276 -8.61 17.17 -5.83
N GLU A 277 -9.66 17.75 -5.22
CA GLU A 277 -9.62 19.04 -4.52
C GLU A 277 -8.67 19.07 -3.30
N LEU A 278 -8.21 17.91 -2.82
CA LEU A 278 -7.44 17.78 -1.57
C LEU A 278 -6.23 16.85 -1.70
N ASP A 279 -5.07 17.34 -1.28
CA ASP A 279 -3.88 16.54 -0.97
C ASP A 279 -4.05 15.75 0.35
N ASN A 280 -3.11 14.86 0.66
CA ASN A 280 -3.17 14.03 1.87
C ASN A 280 -3.10 14.87 3.16
N ALA A 281 -2.41 16.02 3.17
CA ALA A 281 -2.32 16.88 4.36
C ALA A 281 -3.69 17.46 4.70
N ARG A 282 -4.40 17.99 3.70
CA ARG A 282 -5.77 18.52 3.84
C ARG A 282 -6.78 17.42 4.16
N ARG A 283 -6.64 16.22 3.57
CA ARG A 283 -7.48 15.06 3.91
C ARG A 283 -7.31 14.68 5.39
N ILE A 284 -6.07 14.67 5.92
CA ILE A 284 -5.81 14.43 7.35
C ILE A 284 -6.45 15.52 8.21
N ASP A 285 -6.33 16.80 7.85
CA ASP A 285 -6.91 17.89 8.64
C ASP A 285 -8.44 17.79 8.70
N ARG A 286 -9.10 17.56 7.57
CA ARG A 286 -10.56 17.33 7.52
C ARG A 286 -10.96 16.12 8.34
N PHE A 287 -10.19 15.05 8.27
CA PHE A 287 -10.44 13.85 9.06
C PHE A 287 -10.31 14.11 10.56
N LEU A 288 -9.22 14.75 11.00
CA LEU A 288 -9.03 15.11 12.41
C LEU A 288 -10.14 16.04 12.91
N GLN A 289 -10.54 17.03 12.12
CA GLN A 289 -11.67 17.92 12.44
C GLN A 289 -12.96 17.12 12.63
N PHE A 290 -13.29 16.25 11.68
CA PHE A 290 -14.48 15.38 11.78
C PHE A 290 -14.47 14.54 13.06
N VAL A 291 -13.33 13.93 13.41
CA VAL A 291 -13.20 13.15 14.63
C VAL A 291 -13.41 14.03 15.87
N ARG A 292 -12.84 15.26 15.91
CA ARG A 292 -13.06 16.22 17.01
C ARG A 292 -14.52 16.60 17.17
N GLU A 293 -15.26 16.79 16.08
CA GLU A 293 -16.68 17.16 16.12
C GLU A 293 -17.58 16.00 16.58
N LYS A 294 -17.19 14.76 16.27
CA LYS A 294 -17.95 13.56 16.65
C LYS A 294 -17.62 13.03 18.04
N LEU A 295 -16.43 13.31 18.58
CA LEU A 295 -16.03 12.88 19.92
C LEU A 295 -16.95 13.38 21.06
N PRO A 296 -17.41 14.64 21.09
CA PRO A 296 -18.33 15.15 22.10
C PRO A 296 -19.73 14.50 22.09
N ALA A 297 -20.10 13.86 20.98
CA ALA A 297 -21.39 13.20 20.83
C ALA A 297 -21.41 11.77 21.38
N VAL A 298 -20.26 11.24 21.81
CA VAL A 298 -20.13 9.93 22.48
C VAL A 298 -20.34 10.18 23.98
N LYS A 299 -21.61 10.25 24.40
CA LYS A 299 -22.04 10.26 25.81
C LYS A 299 -22.56 8.89 26.20
#